data_AF-A0AAW4N3X1-F1
#
_entry.id   AF-A0AAW4N3X1-F1
#
_cell.length_a   1.000
_cell.length_b   1.000
_cell.length_c   1.000
_cell.angle_alpha   90.00
_cell.angle_beta   90.00
_cell.angle_gamma   90.00
#
_symmetry.space_group_name_H-M   'P 1'
#
loop_
_entity.id
_entity.type
_entity.pdbx_description
1 polymer ?
#
loop_
_entity_poly.entity_id
_entity_poly.type
_entity_poly.pdbx_seq_one_letter_code
_entity_poly.pdbx_strand_id
1 'polypeptide(L)'
;MAGSDPKSTTETAKAFYTEGAIDLSTGHWKEHSKDAVKQDFNWFSGSEDVTSASESKPYTNPTSDYLFVIPQDFSQKTTSADALYVVVEYTISYSDQTTMKTKVYKQLDKEFEQGKAYTINLTIGLTPIEFDVTTVEGWTDINQVEINSWN
;
A
#
# COMPACT_ATOMS: atom_id res chain seq x y z
N MET A 1 14.23 1.16 -11.71
CA MET A 1 13.98 -0.05 -12.52
C MET A 1 12.87 -0.85 -11.86
N ALA A 2 11.69 -0.95 -12.50
CA ALA A 2 10.68 -1.92 -12.09
C ALA A 2 11.24 -3.33 -12.32
N GLY A 3 11.17 -4.19 -11.31
CA GLY A 3 11.78 -5.51 -11.31
C GLY A 3 11.00 -6.48 -12.21
N SER A 4 11.70 -7.50 -12.69
CA SER A 4 11.10 -8.69 -13.31
C SER A 4 10.10 -9.35 -12.36
N ASP A 5 9.13 -10.07 -12.94
CA ASP A 5 8.15 -10.90 -12.24
C ASP A 5 8.83 -11.70 -11.11
N PRO A 6 8.51 -11.42 -9.83
CA PRO A 6 9.10 -12.16 -8.73
C PRO A 6 8.63 -13.61 -8.87
N LYS A 7 9.57 -14.54 -9.02
CA LYS A 7 9.34 -16.00 -9.12
C LYS A 7 8.06 -16.39 -8.37
N SER A 8 7.13 -17.03 -9.08
CA SER A 8 5.77 -17.51 -8.73
C SER A 8 5.46 -17.88 -7.26
N THR A 9 6.47 -18.16 -6.43
CA THR A 9 6.33 -18.31 -4.97
C THR A 9 6.09 -17.00 -4.21
N THR A 10 6.30 -15.83 -4.83
CA THR A 10 6.18 -14.52 -4.16
C THR A 10 4.79 -13.90 -4.33
N GLU A 11 4.10 -14.18 -5.44
CA GLU A 11 2.72 -13.70 -5.70
C GLU A 11 1.66 -14.25 -4.73
N THR A 12 1.98 -15.26 -3.94
CA THR A 12 1.05 -15.87 -2.97
C THR A 12 1.33 -15.47 -1.51
N ALA A 13 2.42 -14.73 -1.26
CA ALA A 13 2.77 -14.31 0.09
C ALA A 13 1.89 -13.13 0.52
N LYS A 14 1.04 -13.38 1.52
CA LYS A 14 0.11 -12.38 2.04
C LYS A 14 0.83 -11.35 2.90
N ALA A 15 0.56 -10.07 2.70
CA ALA A 15 1.39 -9.01 3.31
C ALA A 15 0.90 -8.57 4.70
N PHE A 16 -0.41 -8.37 4.88
CA PHE A 16 -0.95 -7.67 6.04
C PHE A 16 -1.50 -8.61 7.10
N TYR A 17 -1.21 -8.40 8.37
CA TYR A 17 -1.86 -9.16 9.44
C TYR A 17 -3.38 -8.95 9.45
N THR A 18 -4.14 -10.03 9.71
CA THR A 18 -5.61 -9.97 9.80
C THR A 18 -6.09 -9.51 11.17
N GLU A 19 -5.29 -9.75 12.21
CA GLU A 19 -5.63 -9.51 13.61
C GLU A 19 -4.42 -8.98 14.37
N GLY A 20 -4.67 -8.08 15.33
CA GLY A 20 -3.65 -7.53 16.22
C GLY A 20 -4.26 -7.13 17.56
N ALA A 21 -3.41 -6.94 18.56
CA ALA A 21 -3.83 -6.54 19.89
C ALA A 21 -3.08 -5.27 20.31
N ILE A 22 -3.81 -4.26 20.77
CA ILE A 22 -3.25 -3.04 21.34
C ILE A 22 -3.32 -3.12 22.87
N ASP A 23 -2.22 -2.80 23.55
CA ASP A 23 -2.22 -2.61 24.99
C ASP A 23 -2.70 -1.19 25.31
N LEU A 24 -3.90 -1.07 25.89
CA LEU A 24 -4.51 0.23 26.18
C LEU A 24 -3.80 1.01 27.29
N SER A 25 -3.00 0.35 28.13
CA SER A 25 -2.24 1.04 29.18
C SER A 25 -1.00 1.76 28.64
N THR A 26 -0.47 1.29 27.52
CA THR A 26 0.73 1.86 26.89
C THR A 26 0.46 2.50 25.52
N GLY A 27 -0.67 2.17 24.90
CA GLY A 27 -1.02 2.59 23.55
C GLY A 27 -0.27 1.85 22.44
N HIS A 28 0.54 0.83 22.78
CA HIS A 28 1.37 0.11 21.82
C HIS A 28 0.69 -1.17 21.30
N TRP A 29 0.89 -1.44 20.02
CA TRP A 29 0.56 -2.73 19.43
C TRP A 29 1.49 -3.83 19.95
N LYS A 30 0.93 -5.01 20.23
CA LYS A 30 1.69 -6.20 20.59
C LYS A 30 2.34 -6.80 19.36
N GLU A 31 3.53 -7.37 19.54
CA GLU A 31 4.22 -8.11 18.49
C GLU A 31 3.37 -9.30 18.00
N HIS A 32 3.38 -9.53 16.69
CA HIS A 32 2.70 -10.67 16.08
C HIS A 32 3.57 -11.93 16.18
N SER A 33 2.93 -13.09 16.30
CA SER A 33 3.61 -14.38 16.17
C SER A 33 4.08 -14.61 14.73
N LYS A 34 5.16 -15.39 14.55
CA LYS A 34 5.68 -15.76 13.22
C LYS A 34 4.64 -16.46 12.32
N ASP A 35 3.70 -17.19 12.93
CA ASP A 35 2.67 -17.95 12.23
C ASP A 35 1.33 -17.20 12.13
N ALA A 36 1.32 -15.88 12.42
CA ALA A 36 0.09 -15.11 12.36
C ALA A 36 -0.48 -15.06 10.93
N VAL A 37 -1.81 -15.15 10.85
CA VAL A 37 -2.53 -15.15 9.57
C VAL A 37 -2.42 -13.77 8.92
N LYS A 38 -2.25 -13.78 7.60
CA LYS A 38 -2.12 -12.58 6.78
C LYS A 38 -3.14 -12.56 5.65
N GLN A 39 -3.35 -11.39 5.07
CA GLN A 39 -4.24 -11.09 3.97
C GLN A 39 -3.64 -10.11 2.95
N ASP A 40 -4.27 -10.05 1.80
CA ASP A 40 -3.99 -9.07 0.74
C ASP A 40 -5.20 -8.17 0.58
N PHE A 41 -4.99 -6.95 0.12
CA PHE A 41 -6.05 -6.02 -0.17
C PHE A 41 -6.09 -5.69 -1.66
N ASN A 42 -7.27 -5.79 -2.25
CA ASN A 42 -7.52 -5.18 -3.54
C ASN A 42 -7.93 -3.71 -3.31
N TRP A 43 -6.93 -2.84 -3.39
CA TRP A 43 -7.08 -1.42 -3.05
C TRP A 43 -7.98 -0.65 -4.03
N PHE A 44 -7.80 -0.91 -5.32
CA PHE A 44 -8.58 -0.26 -6.38
C PHE A 44 -8.76 -1.22 -7.55
N SER A 45 -10.00 -1.32 -8.04
CA SER A 45 -10.30 -1.98 -9.31
C SER A 45 -11.30 -1.12 -10.07
N GLY A 46 -10.84 -0.52 -11.16
CA GLY A 46 -11.65 0.38 -11.99
C GLY A 46 -10.90 0.76 -13.25
N SER A 47 -11.60 1.42 -14.18
CA SER A 47 -11.00 1.99 -15.39
C SER A 47 -10.93 3.50 -15.25
N GLU A 48 -9.75 4.06 -15.51
CA GLU A 48 -9.52 5.51 -15.50
C GLU A 48 -9.00 5.95 -16.87
N ASP A 49 -9.47 7.11 -17.34
CA ASP A 49 -9.00 7.69 -18.61
C ASP A 49 -7.71 8.47 -18.39
N VAL A 50 -6.57 7.81 -18.60
CA VAL A 50 -5.24 8.41 -18.39
C VAL A 50 -4.91 9.58 -19.33
N THR A 51 -5.72 9.89 -20.34
CA THR A 51 -5.43 10.98 -21.29
C THR A 51 -5.60 12.38 -20.71
N SER A 52 -6.35 12.52 -19.61
CA SER A 52 -6.58 13.83 -18.97
C SER A 52 -5.64 14.12 -17.79
N ALA A 53 -4.92 13.10 -17.31
CA ALA A 53 -3.97 13.24 -16.22
C ALA A 53 -2.61 13.75 -16.68
N SER A 54 -1.96 14.52 -15.82
CA SER A 54 -0.58 14.97 -15.99
C SER A 54 0.13 14.94 -14.64
N GLU A 55 1.45 15.06 -14.62
CA GLU A 55 2.21 15.16 -13.37
C GLU A 55 1.71 16.31 -12.47
N SER A 56 1.30 17.43 -13.08
CA SER A 56 0.74 18.59 -12.36
C SER A 56 -0.72 18.43 -11.93
N LYS A 57 -1.43 17.43 -12.47
CA LYS A 57 -2.85 17.12 -12.21
C LYS A 57 -3.04 15.60 -12.28
N PRO A 58 -2.50 14.85 -11.30
CA PRO A 58 -2.63 13.41 -11.30
C PRO A 58 -4.06 13.01 -10.94
N TYR A 59 -4.44 11.77 -11.27
CA TYR A 59 -5.59 11.16 -10.62
C TYR A 59 -5.25 10.87 -9.17
N THR A 60 -6.20 11.21 -8.29
CA THR A 60 -6.13 10.91 -6.87
C THR A 60 -7.37 10.11 -6.50
N ASN A 61 -7.19 9.04 -5.73
CA ASN A 61 -8.34 8.40 -5.08
C ASN A 61 -9.09 9.44 -4.23
N PRO A 62 -10.41 9.28 -4.04
CA PRO A 62 -11.17 10.13 -3.13
C PRO A 62 -10.50 10.22 -1.76
N THR A 63 -10.51 11.41 -1.15
CA THR A 63 -9.91 11.63 0.18
C THR A 63 -10.63 10.88 1.31
N SER A 64 -11.69 10.13 1.01
CA SER A 64 -12.40 9.24 1.94
C SER A 64 -11.89 7.80 1.91
N ASP A 65 -11.10 7.43 0.90
CA ASP A 65 -10.78 6.03 0.62
C ASP A 65 -9.41 5.71 1.25
N TYR A 66 -9.43 5.31 2.52
CA TYR A 66 -8.25 4.92 3.31
C TYR A 66 -8.25 3.42 3.67
N LEU A 67 -7.07 2.79 3.61
CA LEU A 67 -6.85 1.44 4.12
C LEU A 67 -6.38 1.60 5.56
N PHE A 68 -7.16 1.10 6.49
CA PHE A 68 -6.68 0.97 7.85
C PHE A 68 -6.04 -0.40 8.00
N VAL A 69 -4.76 -0.40 8.36
CA VAL A 69 -3.95 -1.60 8.56
C VAL A 69 -3.32 -1.57 9.94
N ILE A 70 -2.96 -2.75 10.45
CA ILE A 70 -2.19 -2.87 11.69
C ILE A 70 -0.75 -2.38 11.41
N PRO A 71 -0.14 -1.57 12.29
CA PRO A 71 1.25 -1.17 12.15
C PRO A 71 2.19 -2.36 12.02
N GLN A 72 3.09 -2.32 11.04
CA GLN A 72 3.97 -3.44 10.69
C GLN A 72 5.19 -2.95 9.90
N ASP A 73 6.31 -3.67 10.03
CA ASP A 73 7.59 -3.29 9.45
C ASP A 73 7.93 -4.15 8.22
N PHE A 74 7.91 -3.54 7.04
CA PHE A 74 8.34 -4.16 5.77
C PHE A 74 9.74 -3.73 5.31
N SER A 75 10.45 -2.93 6.11
CA SER A 75 11.78 -2.43 5.74
C SER A 75 12.88 -3.47 5.88
N GLN A 76 12.60 -4.54 6.63
CA GLN A 76 13.56 -5.58 6.97
C GLN A 76 13.76 -6.57 5.81
N LYS A 77 15.02 -6.92 5.53
CA LYS A 77 15.40 -7.78 4.38
C LYS A 77 15.86 -9.18 4.76
N THR A 78 15.41 -9.68 5.91
CA THR A 78 15.76 -11.03 6.38
C THR A 78 14.81 -12.09 5.84
N THR A 79 15.22 -13.36 5.80
CA THR A 79 14.41 -14.46 5.25
C THR A 79 13.05 -14.66 5.93
N SER A 80 12.91 -14.21 7.17
CA SER A 80 11.65 -14.28 7.94
C SER A 80 10.98 -12.93 8.13
N ALA A 81 11.47 -11.88 7.46
CA ALA A 81 10.86 -10.57 7.53
C ALA A 81 9.61 -10.50 6.67
N ASP A 82 8.71 -9.63 7.07
CA ASP A 82 7.53 -9.29 6.31
C ASP A 82 7.92 -8.52 5.05
N ALA A 83 7.24 -8.79 3.94
CA ALA A 83 7.46 -8.09 2.69
C ALA A 83 6.13 -7.59 2.12
N LEU A 84 6.12 -6.33 1.68
CA LEU A 84 4.98 -5.73 1.00
C LEU A 84 5.31 -5.57 -0.49
N TYR A 85 4.44 -6.11 -1.33
CA TYR A 85 4.47 -5.90 -2.77
C TYR A 85 3.22 -5.16 -3.21
N VAL A 86 3.40 -4.07 -3.95
CA VAL A 86 2.32 -3.43 -4.71
C VAL A 86 2.30 -4.08 -6.09
N VAL A 87 1.14 -4.64 -6.44
CA VAL A 87 0.89 -5.25 -7.74
C VAL A 87 -0.07 -4.36 -8.51
N VAL A 88 0.33 -3.96 -9.72
CA VAL A 88 -0.52 -3.16 -10.61
C VAL A 88 -0.71 -3.92 -11.90
N GLU A 89 -1.97 -4.26 -12.17
CA GLU A 89 -2.43 -4.82 -13.45
C GLU A 89 -3.23 -3.75 -14.18
N TYR A 90 -2.86 -3.46 -15.43
CA TYR A 90 -3.53 -2.44 -16.24
C TYR A 90 -3.47 -2.78 -17.73
N THR A 91 -4.36 -2.14 -18.50
CA THR A 91 -4.43 -2.28 -19.95
C THR A 91 -4.38 -0.89 -20.59
N ILE A 92 -3.38 -0.65 -21.44
CA ILE A 92 -3.33 0.55 -22.28
C ILE A 92 -4.06 0.25 -23.58
N SER A 93 -4.98 1.11 -24.00
CA SER A 93 -5.64 1.04 -25.29
C SER A 93 -5.23 2.24 -26.15
N TYR A 94 -4.78 1.97 -27.37
CA TYR A 94 -4.33 2.98 -28.31
C TYR A 94 -5.45 3.34 -29.30
N SER A 95 -5.32 4.50 -29.95
CA SER A 95 -6.31 4.98 -30.93
C SER A 95 -6.50 4.07 -32.14
N ASP A 96 -5.51 3.21 -32.43
CA ASP A 96 -5.56 2.20 -33.49
C ASP A 96 -6.22 0.88 -33.04
N GLN A 97 -6.83 0.87 -31.85
CA GLN A 97 -7.48 -0.28 -31.20
C GLN A 97 -6.51 -1.39 -30.77
N THR A 98 -5.21 -1.16 -30.80
CA THR A 98 -4.25 -2.07 -30.16
C THR A 98 -4.32 -1.93 -28.65
N THR A 99 -4.06 -3.04 -27.94
CA THR A 99 -4.04 -3.04 -26.46
C THR A 99 -2.76 -3.67 -25.94
N MET A 100 -2.19 -3.09 -24.90
CA MET A 100 -1.07 -3.64 -24.16
C MET A 100 -1.50 -3.93 -22.73
N LYS A 101 -1.52 -5.21 -22.36
CA LYS A 101 -1.71 -5.64 -20.97
C LYS A 101 -0.36 -5.65 -20.28
N THR A 102 -0.32 -5.15 -19.06
CA THR A 102 0.91 -5.10 -18.28
C THR A 102 0.60 -5.42 -16.82
N LYS A 103 1.52 -6.17 -16.22
CA LYS A 103 1.55 -6.46 -14.79
C LYS A 103 2.94 -6.08 -14.27
N VAL A 104 2.96 -5.22 -13.27
CA VAL A 104 4.19 -4.75 -12.63
C VAL A 104 4.12 -4.94 -11.13
N TYR A 105 5.30 -5.07 -10.53
CA TYR A 105 5.48 -5.34 -9.11
C TYR A 105 6.51 -4.37 -8.55
N LYS A 106 6.24 -3.88 -7.34
CA LYS A 106 7.21 -3.12 -6.56
C LYS A 106 7.18 -3.58 -5.11
N GLN A 107 8.33 -4.03 -4.63
CA GLN A 107 8.53 -4.18 -3.19
C GLN A 107 8.64 -2.81 -2.53
N LEU A 108 7.90 -2.61 -1.45
CA LEU A 108 7.99 -1.43 -0.61
C LEU A 108 8.77 -1.76 0.65
N ASP A 109 9.92 -1.12 0.81
CA ASP A 109 10.77 -1.23 1.99
C ASP A 109 10.39 -0.12 2.99
N LYS A 110 9.27 -0.29 3.72
CA LYS A 110 8.73 0.77 4.60
C LYS A 110 8.13 0.21 5.88
N GLU A 111 8.39 0.89 6.99
CA GLU A 111 7.67 0.69 8.25
C GLU A 111 6.39 1.54 8.24
N PHE A 112 5.24 0.87 8.44
CA PHE A 112 3.95 1.52 8.65
C PHE A 112 3.73 1.70 10.14
N GLU A 113 4.02 2.92 10.61
CA GLU A 113 3.94 3.29 12.02
C GLU A 113 2.50 3.63 12.42
N GLN A 114 2.21 3.44 13.71
CA GLN A 114 0.94 3.82 14.30
C GLN A 114 0.66 5.32 14.13
N GLY A 115 -0.57 5.67 13.74
CA GLY A 115 -1.01 7.06 13.63
C GLY A 115 -0.41 7.82 12.46
N LYS A 116 0.08 7.14 11.41
CA LYS A 116 0.58 7.78 10.19
C LYS A 116 -0.22 7.36 8.95
N ALA A 117 -0.37 8.30 8.03
CA ALA A 117 -0.93 8.04 6.71
C ALA A 117 0.20 7.90 5.68
N TYR A 118 0.09 6.90 4.81
CA TYR A 118 1.05 6.68 3.73
C TYR A 118 0.32 6.75 2.40
N THR A 119 0.84 7.56 1.48
CA THR A 119 0.32 7.66 0.12
C THR A 119 1.25 6.92 -0.82
N ILE A 120 0.69 5.97 -1.57
CA ILE A 120 1.41 5.25 -2.62
C ILE A 120 1.11 5.96 -3.93
N ASN A 121 2.15 6.58 -4.52
CA ASN A 121 2.06 7.25 -5.81
C ASN A 121 2.50 6.29 -6.91
N LEU A 122 1.66 6.19 -7.94
CA LEU A 122 1.92 5.37 -9.12
C LEU A 122 2.14 6.29 -10.33
N THR A 123 3.33 6.24 -10.91
CA THR A 123 3.63 6.98 -12.14
C THR A 123 3.58 6.02 -13.33
N ILE A 124 2.52 6.12 -14.13
CA ILE A 124 2.32 5.30 -15.33
C ILE A 124 2.92 6.00 -16.54
N GLY A 125 4.06 5.50 -17.03
CA GLY A 125 4.70 5.96 -18.27
C GLY A 125 4.57 4.94 -19.41
N LEU A 126 4.97 5.34 -20.62
CA LEU A 126 5.05 4.46 -21.79
C LEU A 126 6.15 3.40 -21.65
N THR A 127 7.20 3.68 -20.86
CA THR A 127 8.26 2.76 -20.37
C THR A 127 8.97 3.42 -19.18
N PRO A 128 9.53 2.68 -18.21
CA PRO A 128 8.86 1.78 -17.26
C PRO A 128 7.96 2.54 -16.25
N ILE A 129 7.10 1.82 -15.52
CA ILE A 129 6.35 2.38 -14.38
C ILE A 129 7.30 2.63 -13.20
N GLU A 130 7.16 3.81 -12.61
CA GLU A 130 7.85 4.19 -11.38
C GLU A 130 6.87 4.23 -10.21
N PHE A 131 7.37 3.84 -9.05
CA PHE A 131 6.62 3.78 -7.80
C PHE A 131 7.34 4.64 -6.78
N ASP A 132 6.59 5.52 -6.14
CA ASP A 132 7.09 6.29 -5.01
C ASP A 132 6.09 6.22 -3.85
N VAL A 133 6.60 6.17 -2.62
CA VAL A 133 5.77 6.18 -1.41
C VAL A 133 6.11 7.42 -0.63
N THR A 134 5.15 8.33 -0.58
CA THR A 134 5.28 9.53 0.23
C THR A 134 4.55 9.32 1.55
N THR A 135 5.23 9.61 2.65
CA THR A 135 4.57 9.68 3.95
C THR A 135 3.80 10.99 4.01
N VAL A 136 2.50 10.91 4.29
CA VAL A 136 1.73 12.08 4.68
C VAL A 136 1.93 12.25 6.18
N GLU A 137 2.08 13.49 6.64
CA GLU A 137 2.33 13.81 8.05
C GLU A 137 1.29 13.15 8.97
N GLY A 138 1.58 13.08 10.27
CA GLY A 138 0.82 12.32 11.26
C GLY A 138 -0.68 12.44 11.05
N TRP A 139 -1.40 11.32 11.22
CA TRP A 139 -2.85 11.30 11.15
C TRP A 139 -3.39 12.11 12.33
N THR A 140 -3.42 13.43 12.17
CA THR A 140 -3.91 14.35 13.18
C THR A 140 -5.42 14.25 13.17
N ASP A 141 -5.96 13.67 14.22
CA ASP A 141 -7.39 13.72 14.47
C ASP A 141 -7.80 15.19 14.68
N ILE A 142 -8.74 15.67 13.86
CA ILE A 142 -9.45 16.95 14.09
C ILE A 142 -10.42 16.85 15.29
N ASN A 143 -10.57 15.66 15.89
CA ASN A 143 -11.32 15.45 17.13
C ASN A 143 -10.55 14.51 18.06
N GLN A 144 -9.44 14.99 18.67
CA GLN A 144 -8.89 14.33 19.85
C GLN A 144 -9.92 14.33 20.99
N VAL A 145 -10.82 13.36 20.99
CA VAL A 145 -11.48 12.93 22.22
C VAL A 145 -10.43 12.10 22.93
N GLU A 146 -9.80 12.68 23.96
CA GLU A 146 -8.93 11.93 24.86
C GLU A 146 -9.65 10.66 25.31
N ILE A 147 -9.07 9.50 24.98
CA ILE A 147 -9.56 8.18 25.41
C ILE A 147 -9.62 8.07 26.94
N ASN A 148 -9.01 9.02 27.65
CA ASN A 148 -9.04 9.19 29.11
C ASN A 148 -10.42 9.62 29.67
N SER A 149 -11.44 9.84 28.82
CA SER A 149 -12.74 10.39 29.21
C SER A 149 -13.80 9.37 29.62
N TRP A 150 -13.44 8.12 29.91
CA TRP A 150 -14.39 7.12 30.41
C TRP A 150 -14.15 6.92 31.91
N ASN A 151 -14.78 7.79 32.70
CA ASN A 151 -14.94 7.65 34.15
C ASN A 151 -16.21 6.84 34.47
#